data_AF-A0A354FV38-F1
#
_entry.id   AF-A0A354FV38-F1
#
_cell.length_a   1.000
_cell.length_b   1.000
_cell.length_c   1.000
_cell.angle_alpha   90.00
_cell.angle_beta   90.00
_cell.angle_gamma   90.00
#
_symmetry.space_group_name_H-M   'P 1'
#
loop_
_entity.id
_entity.type
_entity.pdbx_description
1 polymer ?
#
loop_
_entity_poly.entity_id
_entity_poly.type
_entity_poly.pdbx_seq_one_letter_code
_entity_poly.pdbx_strand_id
1 'polypeptide(L)'
;LFFPRREGNLRYMGEVSWAMKRGKWKLVKNSPMSPWELFDLQKDPLETTDLTERQGPVFRDLAAAMRGHIQRGGSIPWQKPE
;
A
#
# COMPACT_ATOMS: atom_id res chain seq x y z
N LEU A 1 7.00 7.69 -3.14
CA LEU A 1 7.66 6.37 -3.37
C LEU A 1 6.61 5.28 -3.18
N PHE A 2 6.67 4.21 -3.98
CA PHE A 2 5.76 3.06 -3.93
C PHE A 2 6.58 1.79 -3.75
N PHE A 3 6.05 0.85 -2.97
CA PHE A 3 6.70 -0.41 -2.63
C PHE A 3 5.68 -1.55 -2.77
N PRO A 4 5.52 -2.10 -3.98
CA PRO A 4 4.77 -3.34 -4.18
C PRO A 4 5.65 -4.56 -3.90
N ARG A 5 5.10 -5.58 -3.24
CA ARG A 5 5.72 -6.90 -3.10
C ARG A 5 4.70 -7.98 -3.43
N ARG A 6 4.94 -8.70 -4.51
CA ARG A 6 4.11 -9.85 -4.93
C ARG A 6 4.75 -11.14 -4.45
N GLU A 7 3.96 -12.01 -3.84
CA GLU A 7 4.45 -13.28 -3.26
C GLU A 7 3.58 -14.46 -3.68
N GLY A 8 4.21 -15.51 -4.21
CA GLY A 8 3.52 -16.73 -4.66
C GLY A 8 3.40 -17.85 -3.63
N ASN A 9 3.80 -17.63 -2.37
CA ASN A 9 3.67 -18.66 -1.33
C ASN A 9 2.20 -18.86 -0.93
N LEU A 10 1.90 -19.93 -0.18
CA LEU A 10 0.53 -20.28 0.23
C LEU A 10 -0.18 -19.19 1.06
N ARG A 11 0.57 -18.29 1.72
CA ARG A 11 0.00 -17.22 2.54
C ARG A 11 -0.51 -16.06 1.69
N TYR A 12 0.20 -15.74 0.60
CA TYR A 12 -0.12 -14.61 -0.27
C TYR A 12 -0.78 -15.04 -1.59
N MET A 13 -0.64 -16.31 -2.02
CA MET A 13 -1.31 -16.88 -3.20
C MET A 13 -1.14 -16.05 -4.49
N GLY A 14 0.00 -15.39 -4.66
CA GLY A 14 0.27 -14.53 -5.82
C GLY A 14 -0.32 -13.13 -5.71
N GLU A 15 -0.88 -12.75 -4.56
CA GLU A 15 -1.33 -11.39 -4.27
C GLU A 15 -0.17 -10.48 -3.86
N VAL A 16 -0.50 -9.19 -3.68
CA VAL A 16 0.48 -8.12 -3.47
C VAL A 16 0.27 -7.43 -2.13
N SER A 17 1.35 -7.27 -1.36
CA SER A 17 1.41 -6.29 -0.27
C SER A 17 1.91 -4.96 -0.81
N TRP A 18 1.37 -3.87 -0.25
CA TRP A 18 1.56 -2.54 -0.80
C TRP A 18 2.02 -1.58 0.28
N ALA A 19 2.97 -0.71 -0.05
CA ALA A 19 3.23 0.48 0.74
C ALA A 19 3.51 1.70 -0.15
N MET A 20 3.22 2.88 0.38
CA MET A 20 3.60 4.16 -0.18
C MET A 20 4.15 5.04 0.92
N LYS A 21 5.17 5.83 0.58
CA LYS A 21 5.64 6.96 1.39
C LYS A 21 5.54 8.27 0.61
N ARG A 22 4.96 9.29 1.23
CA ARG A 22 4.91 10.67 0.73
C ARG A 22 5.15 11.64 1.89
N GLY A 23 6.30 12.32 1.86
CA GLY A 23 6.75 13.12 3.00
C GLY A 23 6.90 12.24 4.25
N LYS A 24 6.25 12.64 5.34
CA LYS A 24 6.19 11.90 6.61
C LYS A 24 5.16 10.77 6.64
N TRP A 25 4.19 10.79 5.72
CA TRP A 25 3.10 9.84 5.73
C TRP A 25 3.48 8.54 5.05
N LYS A 26 3.09 7.41 5.67
CA LYS A 26 3.18 6.07 5.09
C LYS A 26 1.80 5.42 5.09
N LEU A 27 1.39 4.97 3.91
CA LEU A 27 0.19 4.16 3.71
C LEU A 27 0.65 2.73 3.43
N VAL A 28 0.16 1.74 4.17
CA VAL A 28 0.61 0.36 4.06
C VAL A 28 -0.55 -0.63 4.10
N LYS A 29 -0.37 -1.75 3.41
CA LYS A 29 -1.21 -2.94 3.44
C LYS A 29 -0.28 -4.14 3.47
N ASN A 30 0.03 -4.61 4.68
CA ASN A 30 1.02 -5.66 4.92
C ASN A 30 0.61 -7.03 4.36
N SER A 31 -0.69 -7.28 4.30
CA SER A 31 -1.26 -8.50 3.70
C SER A 31 -2.41 -8.14 2.77
N PRO A 32 -2.62 -8.88 1.66
CA PRO A 32 -3.76 -8.73 0.77
C PRO A 32 -5.12 -8.78 1.49
N MET A 33 -5.18 -9.50 2.62
CA MET A 33 -6.39 -9.70 3.42
C MET A 33 -6.56 -8.66 4.54
N SER A 34 -5.53 -7.85 4.82
CA SER A 34 -5.55 -6.83 5.88
C SER A 34 -6.15 -5.51 5.37
N PRO A 35 -6.72 -4.69 6.27
CA PRO A 35 -7.09 -3.32 5.91
C PRO A 35 -5.84 -2.48 5.57
N TRP A 36 -6.08 -1.31 4.99
CA TRP A 36 -5.04 -0.31 4.82
C TRP A 36 -4.83 0.45 6.11
N GLU A 37 -3.57 0.74 6.44
CA GLU A 37 -3.15 1.44 7.66
C GLU A 37 -2.35 2.69 7.28
N LEU A 38 -2.45 3.75 8.09
CA LEU A 38 -1.82 5.04 7.85
C LEU A 38 -0.98 5.47 9.06
N PHE A 39 0.29 5.79 8.82
CA PHE A 39 1.24 6.18 9.86
C PHE A 39 1.92 7.51 9.55
N ASP A 40 2.25 8.27 10.60
CA ASP A 40 3.15 9.43 10.55
C ASP A 40 4.54 9.02 11.02
N LEU A 41 5.42 8.68 10.07
CA LEU A 41 6.76 8.17 10.36
C LEU A 41 7.67 9.16 11.07
N GLN A 42 7.34 10.45 11.08
CA GLN A 42 8.12 11.45 11.81
C GLN A 42 7.83 11.39 13.31
N LYS A 43 6.61 11.03 13.69
CA LYS A 43 6.17 10.94 15.10
C LYS A 43 6.18 9.50 15.62
N ASP A 44 5.93 8.55 14.73
CA ASP A 44 5.77 7.14 15.01
C ASP A 44 6.54 6.29 13.98
N PRO A 45 7.89 6.29 14.06
CA PRO A 45 8.73 5.53 13.12
C PRO A 45 8.57 4.02 13.26
N LEU A 46 7.98 3.54 14.36
CA LEU A 46 7.72 2.12 14.63
C LEU A 46 6.29 1.69 14.23
N GLU A 47 5.49 2.59 13.66
CA GLU A 47 4.17 2.28 13.09
C GLU A 47 3.22 1.61 14.11
N THR A 48 3.21 2.16 15.32
CA THR A 48 2.44 1.63 16.47
C THR A 48 1.01 2.15 16.51
N THR A 49 0.74 3.31 15.90
CA THR A 49 -0.56 3.99 15.97
C THR A 49 -1.15 4.22 14.59
N ASP A 50 -2.19 3.45 14.25
CA ASP A 50 -2.94 3.70 13.02
C ASP A 50 -3.73 5.02 13.10
N LEU A 51 -3.57 5.85 12.07
CA LEU A 51 -4.18 7.15 11.91
C LEU A 51 -5.25 7.19 10.81
N THR A 52 -5.62 6.05 10.22
CA THR A 52 -6.66 5.95 9.16
C THR A 52 -7.93 6.72 9.51
N GLU A 53 -8.50 6.46 10.70
CA GLU A 53 -9.73 7.11 11.15
C GLU A 53 -9.53 8.57 11.57
N ARG A 54 -8.35 8.89 12.11
CA ARG A 54 -8.03 10.22 12.64
C ARG A 54 -7.60 11.22 11.56
N GLN A 55 -7.09 10.72 10.42
CA GLN A 55 -6.52 11.51 9.33
C GLN A 55 -7.16 11.16 7.99
N GLY A 56 -8.50 11.08 7.97
CA GLY A 56 -9.28 10.72 6.78
C GLY A 56 -8.94 11.49 5.48
N PRO A 57 -8.72 12.82 5.50
CA PRO A 57 -8.29 13.55 4.30
C PRO A 57 -6.94 13.07 3.73
N VAL A 58 -5.96 12.83 4.61
CA VAL A 58 -4.62 12.33 4.21
C VAL A 58 -4.72 10.90 3.69
N PHE A 59 -5.49 10.05 4.36
CA PHE A 59 -5.75 8.68 3.91
C PHE A 59 -6.32 8.66 2.49
N ARG A 60 -7.34 9.49 2.21
CA ARG A 60 -7.97 9.56 0.89
C ARG A 60 -7.02 10.04 -0.21
N ASP A 61 -6.18 11.04 0.05
CA ASP A 61 -5.17 11.50 -0.91
C ASP A 61 -4.17 10.40 -1.28
N LEU A 62 -3.61 9.72 -0.27
CA LEU A 62 -2.65 8.64 -0.48
C LEU A 62 -3.31 7.43 -1.15
N ALA A 63 -4.53 7.08 -0.75
CA ALA A 63 -5.30 6.00 -1.35
C ALA A 63 -5.63 6.28 -2.83
N ALA A 64 -5.95 7.52 -3.19
CA ALA A 64 -6.15 7.91 -4.59
C ALA A 64 -4.87 7.72 -5.41
N ALA A 65 -3.74 8.20 -4.89
CA ALA A 65 -2.45 8.03 -5.54
C ALA A 65 -2.01 6.55 -5.66
N MET A 66 -2.30 5.74 -4.63
CA MET A 66 -2.05 4.30 -4.62
C MET A 66 -2.87 3.58 -5.69
N ARG A 67 -4.17 3.82 -5.76
CA ARG A 67 -5.04 3.24 -6.80
C ARG A 67 -4.53 3.54 -8.21
N GLY A 68 -4.12 4.79 -8.46
CA GLY A 68 -3.54 5.16 -9.75
C GLY A 68 -2.25 4.39 -10.09
N HIS A 69 -1.40 4.11 -9.10
CA HIS A 69 -0.20 3.30 -9.31
C HIS A 69 -0.53 1.82 -9.58
N ILE A 70 -1.46 1.24 -8.83
CA ILE A 70 -1.93 -0.14 -9.03
C ILE A 70 -2.50 -0.30 -10.45
N GLN A 71 -3.34 0.64 -10.90
CA GLN A 71 -3.93 0.62 -12.24
C GLN A 71 -2.85 0.68 -13.34
N ARG A 72 -1.87 1.58 -13.21
CA ARG A 72 -0.74 1.66 -14.16
C ARG A 72 0.09 0.38 -14.19
N GLY A 73 0.29 -0.26 -13.03
CA GLY A 73 0.99 -1.55 -12.96
C GLY A 73 0.18 -2.67 -13.63
N GLY A 74 -1.13 -2.70 -13.38
CA GLY A 74 -2.04 -3.71 -13.95
C GLY A 74 -2.23 -3.60 -15.46
N SER A 75 -2.05 -2.42 -16.05
CA SER A 75 -2.08 -2.26 -17.51
C SER A 75 -0.85 -2.82 -18.24
N ILE A 76 0.20 -3.20 -17.50
CA ILE A 76 1.39 -3.81 -18.09
C ILE A 76 1.22 -5.34 -18.10
N PRO A 77 1.19 -5.98 -19.29
CA PRO A 77 1.09 -7.43 -19.40
C PRO A 77 2.41 -8.05 -18.91
N TRP A 78 2.43 -8.49 -17.66
CA TRP A 78 3.60 -9.10 -17.04
C TRP A 78 3.68 -10.60 -17.30
N GLN A 79 2.55 -11.24 -17.59
CA GLN A 79 2.48 -12.61 -18.06
C GLN A 79 2.49 -12.59 -19.59
N LYS A 80 3.31 -13.44 -20.21
CA LYS A 80 3.28 -13.59 -21.66
C LYS A 80 1.90 -14.11 -22.07
N PRO A 81 1.29 -13.57 -23.14
CA PRO A 81 0.12 -14.21 -23.73
C PRO A 81 0.47 -15.64 -24.16
N GLU A 82 -0.51 -16.54 -24.07
CA GLU A 82 -0.42 -17.91 -24.60
C GLU A 82 -0.29 -17.92 -26.13
#